data_AF-A0A1B8CSD8-F1
#
_entry.id   AF-A0A1B8CSD8-F1
#
_cell.length_a   1.000
_cell.length_b   1.000
_cell.length_c   1.000
_cell.angle_alpha   90.00
_cell.angle_beta   90.00
_cell.angle_gamma   90.00
#
_symmetry.space_group_name_H-M   'P 1'
#
loop_
_entity.id
_entity.type
_entity.pdbx_description
1 polymer ?
#
loop_
_entity_poly.entity_id
_entity_poly.type
_entity_poly.pdbx_seq_one_letter_code
_entity_poly.pdbx_strand_id
1 'polypeptide(L)'
;MDPLSITASIIAIVDLTTKAIQYLGDVKDAPKARASLAIEASNLYSLLVNLRYRLEEGRCNEAWYTAVRSLGVQGGPLDQYKDILERIQHKLGGGGSWIKEVGQSLVWRFSKEEVGGLLASMEGLKGLIGVALEMDHFKLSQAIKSAVDCQGRELSLQIDGLAQDFRDEKVMREQESIDGLYRELCSWLSPCNPEMLHLKACGNHHNGTSRWFLEGSLKWLVQNKSDSSAILLLKGTSGTGKSTL
;
A
#
# COMPACT_ATOMS: atom_id res chain seq x y z
N MET A 1 12.51 30.31 5.39
CA MET A 1 13.01 30.30 4.00
C MET A 1 12.02 29.53 3.13
N ASP A 2 11.55 30.09 2.02
CA ASP A 2 10.71 29.40 1.02
C ASP A 2 11.58 28.52 0.07
N PRO A 3 10.98 27.65 -0.76
CA PRO A 3 11.73 26.66 -1.54
C PRO A 3 12.70 27.27 -2.53
N LEU A 4 12.34 28.43 -3.08
CA LEU A 4 13.17 29.15 -4.04
C LEU A 4 14.34 29.81 -3.32
N SER A 5 14.08 30.41 -2.15
CA SER A 5 15.11 31.07 -1.35
C SER A 5 16.21 30.10 -0.86
N ILE A 6 15.86 28.87 -0.46
CA ILE A 6 16.88 27.88 -0.07
C ILE A 6 17.65 27.32 -1.26
N THR A 7 16.97 27.09 -2.39
CA THR A 7 17.61 26.64 -3.63
C THR A 7 18.63 27.66 -4.11
N ALA A 8 18.28 28.96 -4.09
CA ALA A 8 19.19 30.05 -4.45
C ALA A 8 20.40 30.13 -3.49
N SER A 9 20.20 29.91 -2.19
CA SER A 9 21.28 29.86 -1.20
C SER A 9 22.25 28.72 -1.51
N ILE A 10 21.73 27.51 -1.79
CA ILE A 10 22.55 26.35 -2.14
C ILE A 10 23.35 26.62 -3.44
N ILE A 11 22.73 27.22 -4.46
CA ILE A 11 23.44 27.59 -5.69
C ILE A 11 24.62 28.53 -5.39
N ALA A 12 24.39 29.58 -4.60
CA ALA A 12 25.45 30.52 -4.24
C ALA A 12 26.60 29.84 -3.48
N ILE A 13 26.30 28.89 -2.59
CA ILE A 13 27.30 28.13 -1.85
C ILE A 13 28.05 27.16 -2.76
N VAL A 14 27.38 26.51 -3.72
CA VAL A 14 28.01 25.67 -4.74
C VAL A 14 29.05 26.48 -5.52
N ASP A 15 28.70 27.68 -5.98
CA ASP A 15 29.63 28.57 -6.70
C ASP A 15 30.82 28.98 -5.84
N LEU A 16 30.59 29.31 -4.56
CA LEU A 16 31.68 29.64 -3.62
C LEU A 16 32.59 28.44 -3.37
N THR A 17 32.02 27.23 -3.31
CA THR A 17 32.77 25.98 -3.13
C THR A 17 33.68 25.73 -4.32
N THR A 18 33.18 25.90 -5.54
CA THR A 18 33.98 25.78 -6.76
C THR A 18 35.15 26.74 -6.76
N LYS A 19 34.93 28.01 -6.39
CA LYS A 19 36.01 29.00 -6.27
C LYS A 19 37.04 28.60 -5.20
N ALA A 20 36.60 28.13 -4.04
CA ALA A 20 37.51 27.68 -2.98
C ALA A 20 38.36 26.48 -3.42
N ILE A 21 37.80 25.51 -4.14
CA ILE A 21 38.54 24.38 -4.72
C ILE A 21 39.60 24.88 -5.71
N GLN A 22 39.27 25.85 -6.56
CA GLN A 22 40.22 26.46 -7.50
C GLN A 22 41.37 27.16 -6.77
N TYR A 23 41.08 28.01 -5.78
CA TYR A 23 42.12 28.69 -4.99
C TYR A 23 43.01 27.69 -4.25
N LEU A 24 42.41 26.65 -3.66
CA LEU A 24 43.18 25.57 -3.06
C LEU A 24 44.03 24.89 -4.13
N GLY A 25 43.52 24.71 -5.36
CA GLY A 25 44.23 24.20 -6.54
C GLY A 25 45.52 24.95 -6.90
N ASP A 26 45.48 26.28 -6.81
CA ASP A 26 46.54 27.19 -7.29
C ASP A 26 47.66 27.45 -6.27
N VAL A 27 47.46 27.09 -4.99
CA VAL A 27 48.50 27.20 -3.95
C VAL A 27 49.58 26.13 -4.12
N LYS A 28 50.85 26.54 -4.14
CA LYS A 28 52.00 25.62 -4.34
C LYS A 28 52.49 24.94 -3.06
N ASP A 29 52.26 25.56 -1.90
CA ASP A 29 52.75 25.08 -0.59
C ASP A 29 51.75 24.16 0.13
N ALA A 30 52.24 23.45 1.17
CA ALA A 30 51.44 22.60 2.07
C ALA A 30 50.53 21.56 1.36
N PRO A 31 51.10 20.69 0.50
CA PRO A 31 50.33 19.83 -0.42
C PRO A 31 49.33 18.91 0.30
N LYS A 32 49.66 18.40 1.49
CA LYS A 32 48.76 17.52 2.26
C LYS A 32 47.54 18.27 2.80
N ALA A 33 47.74 19.40 3.48
CA ALA A 33 46.64 20.17 4.08
C ALA A 33 45.71 20.76 3.02
N ARG A 34 46.31 21.26 1.93
CA ARG A 34 45.60 21.75 0.74
C ARG A 34 44.76 20.65 0.10
N ALA A 35 45.34 19.46 -0.12
CA ALA A 35 44.62 18.33 -0.69
C ALA A 35 43.45 17.88 0.20
N SER A 36 43.64 17.80 1.52
CA SER A 36 42.56 17.44 2.45
C SER A 36 41.38 18.41 2.38
N LEU A 37 41.64 19.74 2.40
CA LEU A 37 40.57 20.73 2.26
C LEU A 37 39.90 20.67 0.89
N ALA A 38 40.66 20.47 -0.18
CA ALA A 38 40.12 20.39 -1.54
C ALA A 38 39.23 19.15 -1.73
N ILE A 39 39.63 18.00 -1.17
CA ILE A 39 38.83 16.77 -1.17
C ILE A 39 37.54 17.00 -0.40
N GLU A 40 37.61 17.57 0.80
CA GLU A 40 36.43 17.76 1.63
C GLU A 40 35.46 18.79 1.01
N ALA A 41 35.98 19.88 0.44
CA ALA A 41 35.17 20.82 -0.34
C ALA A 41 34.55 20.17 -1.58
N SER A 42 35.26 19.26 -2.26
CA SER A 42 34.74 18.53 -3.42
C SER A 42 33.61 17.56 -3.02
N ASN A 43 33.73 16.90 -1.86
CA ASN A 43 32.68 16.05 -1.32
C ASN A 43 31.41 16.86 -1.02
N LEU A 44 31.57 18.00 -0.34
CA LEU A 44 30.46 18.92 -0.06
C LEU A 44 29.83 19.49 -1.34
N TYR A 45 30.65 19.85 -2.34
CA TYR A 45 30.14 20.26 -3.66
C TYR A 45 29.21 19.21 -4.26
N SER A 46 29.63 17.93 -4.29
CA SER A 46 28.82 16.84 -4.83
C SER A 46 27.49 16.71 -4.10
N LEU A 47 27.51 16.75 -2.76
CA LEU A 47 26.30 16.65 -1.95
C LEU A 47 25.36 17.85 -2.12
N LEU A 48 25.90 19.07 -2.19
CA LEU A 48 25.12 20.28 -2.41
C LEU A 48 24.48 20.31 -3.80
N VAL A 49 25.18 19.81 -4.83
CA VAL A 49 24.62 19.65 -6.17
C VAL A 49 23.48 18.64 -6.18
N ASN A 50 23.64 17.49 -5.52
CA ASN A 50 22.57 16.51 -5.37
C ASN A 50 21.36 17.11 -4.63
N LEU A 51 21.60 17.88 -3.56
CA LEU A 51 20.57 18.55 -2.79
C LEU A 51 19.82 19.60 -3.64
N ARG A 52 20.53 20.37 -4.47
CA ARG A 52 19.96 21.32 -5.42
C ARG A 52 19.03 20.63 -6.41
N TYR A 53 19.51 19.60 -7.11
CA TYR A 53 18.71 18.88 -8.10
C TYR A 53 17.43 18.31 -7.48
N ARG A 54 17.51 17.79 -6.26
CA ARG A 54 16.31 17.33 -5.54
C ARG A 54 15.31 18.42 -5.21
N LEU A 55 15.78 19.60 -4.80
CA LEU A 55 14.90 20.75 -4.58
C LEU A 55 14.20 21.19 -5.88
N GLU A 56 14.91 21.12 -7.02
CA GLU A 56 14.37 21.47 -8.34
C GLU A 56 13.35 20.45 -8.86
N GLU A 57 13.48 19.17 -8.51
CA GLU A 57 12.52 18.12 -8.91
C GLU A 57 11.11 18.31 -8.31
N GLY A 58 10.98 19.08 -7.22
CA GLY A 58 9.69 19.48 -6.67
C GLY A 58 8.81 18.36 -6.11
N ARG A 59 9.36 17.14 -5.93
CA ARG A 59 8.64 15.93 -5.50
C ARG A 59 8.93 15.50 -4.05
N CYS A 60 9.41 16.42 -3.23
CA CYS A 60 9.82 16.08 -1.87
C CYS A 60 8.67 16.24 -0.85
N ASN A 61 8.66 15.38 0.16
CA ASN A 61 7.67 15.44 1.24
C ASN A 61 7.96 16.61 2.22
N GLU A 62 6.93 17.04 2.97
CA GLU A 62 7.02 18.18 3.87
C GLU A 62 8.07 18.02 4.98
N ALA A 63 8.28 16.80 5.48
CA ALA A 63 9.24 16.49 6.54
C ALA A 63 10.70 16.65 6.04
N TRP A 64 10.99 16.12 4.85
CA TRP A 64 12.28 16.33 4.17
C TRP A 64 12.54 17.81 3.94
N TYR A 65 11.54 18.50 3.43
CA TYR A 65 11.68 19.91 3.12
C TYR A 65 11.91 20.77 4.39
N THR A 66 11.31 20.37 5.52
CA THR A 66 11.58 20.96 6.84
C THR A 66 13.02 20.71 7.31
N ALA A 67 13.54 19.50 7.13
CA ALA A 67 14.94 19.18 7.45
C ALA A 67 15.93 19.93 6.55
N VAL A 68 15.64 20.08 5.26
CA VAL A 68 16.51 20.88 4.37
C VAL A 68 16.46 22.35 4.76
N ARG A 69 15.28 22.89 5.09
CA ARG A 69 15.14 24.26 5.61
C ARG A 69 15.95 24.52 6.88
N SER A 70 16.12 23.53 7.75
CA SER A 70 16.91 23.71 8.97
C SER A 70 18.41 23.87 8.69
N LEU A 71 18.90 23.44 7.52
CA LEU A 71 20.27 23.68 7.09
C LEU A 71 20.53 25.15 6.73
N GLY A 72 19.51 25.83 6.19
CA GLY A 72 19.57 27.21 5.69
C GLY A 72 18.95 28.27 6.61
N VAL A 73 18.76 27.96 7.89
CA VAL A 73 18.38 28.98 8.89
C VAL A 73 19.54 29.95 9.10
N GLN A 74 19.23 31.19 9.51
CA GLN A 74 20.25 32.20 9.78
C GLN A 74 21.24 31.71 10.85
N GLY A 75 22.54 31.75 10.53
CA GLY A 75 23.61 31.21 11.38
C GLY A 75 23.67 29.67 11.41
N GLY A 76 22.89 29.02 10.55
CA GLY A 76 22.81 27.58 10.42
C GLY A 76 24.00 26.96 9.69
N PRO A 77 23.95 25.64 9.45
CA PRO A 77 25.05 24.89 8.86
C PRO A 77 25.54 25.41 7.50
N LEU A 78 24.63 25.88 6.63
CA LEU A 78 24.98 26.43 5.33
C LEU A 78 25.69 27.79 5.43
N ASP A 79 25.25 28.66 6.35
CA ASP A 79 25.92 29.94 6.61
C ASP A 79 27.33 29.73 7.18
N GLN A 80 27.48 28.79 8.12
CA GLN A 80 28.79 28.45 8.68
C GLN A 80 29.76 27.94 7.61
N TYR A 81 29.28 27.15 6.67
CA TYR A 81 30.10 26.69 5.56
C TYR A 81 30.45 27.81 4.58
N LYS A 82 29.51 28.71 4.30
CA LYS A 82 29.79 29.94 3.55
C LYS A 82 30.92 30.75 4.21
N ASP A 83 30.86 30.97 5.52
CA ASP A 83 31.90 31.69 6.27
C ASP A 83 33.27 30.99 6.17
N ILE A 84 33.29 29.66 6.21
CA ILE A 84 34.50 28.86 5.99
C ILE A 84 35.07 29.09 4.58
N LEU A 85 34.23 29.05 3.55
CA LEU A 85 34.64 29.27 2.16
C LEU A 85 35.20 30.68 1.96
N GLU A 86 34.54 31.69 2.54
CA GLU A 86 35.00 33.09 2.50
C GLU A 86 36.32 33.26 3.25
N ARG A 87 36.50 32.58 4.39
CA ARG A 87 37.80 32.56 5.10
C ARG A 87 38.91 31.90 4.28
N ILE A 88 38.60 30.83 3.55
CA ILE A 88 39.54 30.19 2.60
C ILE A 88 39.95 31.19 1.52
N GLN A 89 38.98 31.86 0.89
CA GLN A 89 39.23 32.86 -0.14
C GLN A 89 40.05 34.04 0.39
N HIS A 90 39.67 34.63 1.53
CA HIS A 90 40.35 35.80 2.09
C HIS A 90 41.79 35.49 2.51
N LYS A 91 42.04 34.33 3.13
CA LYS A 91 43.39 33.97 3.61
C LYS A 91 44.35 33.60 2.47
N LEU A 92 43.85 32.97 1.41
CA LEU A 92 44.68 32.57 0.27
C LEU A 92 44.81 33.69 -0.77
N GLY A 93 43.74 34.46 -1.00
CA GLY A 93 43.66 35.48 -2.06
C GLY A 93 44.42 36.79 -1.80
N GLY A 94 45.00 36.98 -0.61
CA GLY A 94 45.66 38.23 -0.23
C GLY A 94 44.65 39.37 -0.02
N GLY A 95 44.77 40.09 1.10
CA GLY A 95 43.88 41.22 1.38
C GLY A 95 44.12 42.38 0.39
N GLY A 96 43.36 42.42 -0.71
CA GLY A 96 43.39 43.54 -1.65
C GLY A 96 42.67 43.28 -2.98
N SER A 97 41.60 44.05 -3.22
CA SER A 97 40.97 44.36 -4.51
C SER A 97 40.95 43.29 -5.62
N TRP A 98 39.83 42.56 -5.64
CA TRP A 98 39.19 41.65 -6.59
C TRP A 98 39.64 41.42 -8.06
N ILE A 99 40.59 42.12 -8.71
CA ILE A 99 40.77 41.97 -10.18
C ILE A 99 42.21 41.87 -10.73
N LYS A 100 43.32 42.05 -9.98
CA LYS A 100 44.62 42.30 -10.66
C LYS A 100 45.85 41.42 -10.39
N GLU A 101 45.78 40.33 -9.64
CA GLU A 101 47.01 39.57 -9.34
C GLU A 101 46.94 38.08 -9.65
N VAL A 102 46.59 37.75 -10.89
CA VAL A 102 46.98 36.47 -11.50
C VAL A 102 48.49 36.55 -11.78
N GLY A 103 49.31 36.35 -10.73
CA GLY A 103 50.76 36.42 -10.85
C GLY A 103 51.51 36.41 -9.52
N GLN A 104 50.87 36.74 -8.40
CA GLN A 104 51.48 36.56 -7.08
C GLN A 104 51.23 35.12 -6.59
N SER A 105 52.29 34.41 -6.25
CA SER A 105 52.23 33.06 -5.68
C SER A 105 51.27 33.06 -4.49
N LEU A 106 50.14 32.35 -4.58
CA LEU A 106 49.24 32.15 -3.44
C LEU A 106 50.04 31.40 -2.37
N VAL A 107 50.39 32.10 -1.29
CA VAL A 107 51.17 31.55 -0.18
C VAL A 107 50.22 30.89 0.81
N TRP A 108 50.57 29.69 1.27
CA TRP A 108 49.80 29.00 2.29
C TRP A 108 49.88 29.73 3.65
N ARG A 109 48.73 30.16 4.17
CA ARG A 109 48.63 31.01 5.39
C ARG A 109 47.85 30.38 6.55
N PHE A 110 47.60 29.08 6.50
CA PHE A 110 46.86 28.38 7.56
C PHE A 110 47.79 27.65 8.51
N SER A 111 47.48 27.72 9.81
CA SER A 111 48.07 26.80 10.79
C SER A 111 47.43 25.42 10.68
N LYS A 112 48.08 24.40 11.25
CA LYS A 112 47.56 23.03 11.25
C LYS A 112 46.26 22.92 12.05
N GLU A 113 46.17 23.64 13.16
CA GLU A 113 45.00 23.69 14.05
C GLU A 113 43.81 24.33 13.34
N GLU A 114 44.05 25.42 12.59
CA GLU A 114 43.01 26.04 11.78
C GLU A 114 42.47 25.09 10.72
N VAL A 115 43.35 24.40 9.98
CA VAL A 115 42.93 23.40 8.98
C VAL A 115 42.10 22.30 9.62
N GLY A 116 42.51 21.81 10.80
CA GLY A 116 41.77 20.80 11.54
C GLY A 116 40.36 21.26 11.93
N GLY A 117 40.22 22.50 12.42
CA GLY A 117 38.92 23.08 12.76
C GLY A 117 38.01 23.28 11.55
N LEU A 118 38.57 23.72 10.41
CA LEU A 118 37.83 23.84 9.15
C LEU A 118 37.33 22.48 8.66
N LEU A 119 38.19 21.46 8.65
CA LEU A 119 37.83 20.10 8.23
C LEU A 119 36.75 19.49 9.13
N ALA A 120 36.86 19.65 10.46
CA ALA A 120 35.86 19.13 11.38
C ALA A 120 34.48 19.77 11.15
N SER A 121 34.44 21.06 10.86
CA SER A 121 33.20 21.78 10.57
C SER A 121 32.58 21.34 9.24
N MET A 122 33.41 21.17 8.20
CA MET A 122 32.98 20.65 6.90
C MET A 122 32.43 19.21 7.00
N GLU A 123 33.10 18.35 7.77
CA GLU A 123 32.65 16.97 8.02
C GLU A 123 31.28 16.94 8.71
N GLY A 124 31.06 17.83 9.68
CA GLY A 124 29.77 17.98 10.35
C GLY A 124 28.64 18.34 9.36
N LEU A 125 28.88 19.32 8.49
CA LEU A 125 27.91 19.68 7.44
C LEU A 125 27.68 18.52 6.46
N LYS A 126 28.73 17.82 6.07
CA LYS A 126 28.65 16.65 5.17
C LYS A 126 27.70 15.59 5.73
N GLY A 127 27.84 15.28 7.02
CA GLY A 127 26.94 14.37 7.72
C GLY A 127 25.48 14.85 7.72
N LEU A 128 25.24 16.13 8.00
CA LEU A 128 23.89 16.70 8.01
C LEU A 128 23.22 16.67 6.62
N ILE A 129 23.95 17.03 5.56
CA ILE A 129 23.44 16.96 4.19
C ILE A 129 23.20 15.50 3.78
N GLY A 130 24.09 14.59 4.16
CA GLY A 130 23.92 13.15 3.92
C GLY A 130 22.64 12.61 4.55
N VAL A 131 22.38 12.92 5.82
CA VAL A 131 21.13 12.52 6.50
C VAL A 131 19.90 13.10 5.79
N ALA A 132 19.95 14.36 5.37
CA ALA A 132 18.85 14.97 4.63
C ALA A 132 18.57 14.25 3.30
N LEU A 133 19.60 13.87 2.55
CA LEU A 133 19.45 13.13 1.29
C LEU A 133 18.90 11.71 1.51
N GLU A 134 19.31 11.02 2.58
CA GLU A 134 18.86 9.66 2.91
C GLU A 134 17.43 9.58 3.46
N MET A 135 16.93 10.65 4.11
CA MET A 135 15.62 10.63 4.75
C MET A 135 14.47 10.34 3.76
N ASP A 136 14.61 10.75 2.50
CA ASP A 136 13.67 10.43 1.43
C ASP A 136 13.76 8.96 0.99
N HIS A 137 14.96 8.38 0.94
CA HIS A 137 15.14 6.97 0.61
C HIS A 137 14.47 6.08 1.65
N PHE A 138 14.62 6.41 2.93
CA PHE A 138 13.95 5.69 4.02
C PHE A 138 12.42 5.74 3.89
N LYS A 139 11.84 6.90 3.54
CA LYS A 139 10.39 7.04 3.35
C LYS A 139 9.88 6.34 2.10
N LEU A 140 10.62 6.40 0.99
CA LEU A 140 10.30 5.63 -0.21
C LEU A 140 10.33 4.12 0.08
N SER A 141 11.36 3.64 0.80
CA SER A 141 11.42 2.24 1.24
C SER A 141 10.25 1.86 2.16
N GLN A 142 9.82 2.75 3.05
CA GLN A 142 8.64 2.54 3.89
C GLN A 142 7.35 2.44 3.06
N ALA A 143 7.19 3.31 2.05
CA ALA A 143 6.04 3.27 1.14
C ALA A 143 6.03 1.98 0.30
N ILE A 144 7.18 1.60 -0.26
CA ILE A 144 7.33 0.33 -1.00
C ILE A 144 6.97 -0.85 -0.10
N LYS A 145 7.51 -0.92 1.12
CA LYS A 145 7.18 -1.97 2.09
C LYS A 145 5.67 -2.03 2.36
N SER A 146 5.03 -0.89 2.61
CA SER A 146 3.59 -0.85 2.88
C SER A 146 2.74 -1.32 1.70
N ALA A 147 3.14 -1.00 0.47
CA ALA A 147 2.46 -1.46 -0.75
C ALA A 147 2.60 -2.98 -0.93
N VAL A 148 3.80 -3.52 -0.71
CA VAL A 148 4.08 -4.96 -0.75
C VAL A 148 3.28 -5.69 0.34
N ASP A 149 3.26 -5.18 1.57
CA ASP A 149 2.49 -5.77 2.67
C ASP A 149 0.98 -5.76 2.38
N CYS A 150 0.47 -4.70 1.76
CA CYS A 150 -0.93 -4.61 1.35
C CYS A 150 -1.27 -5.64 0.27
N GLN A 151 -0.42 -5.76 -0.76
CA GLN A 151 -0.60 -6.75 -1.82
C GLN A 151 -0.55 -8.19 -1.27
N GLY A 152 0.35 -8.46 -0.32
CA GLY A 152 0.43 -9.76 0.35
C GLY A 152 -0.86 -10.12 1.11
N ARG A 153 -1.48 -9.15 1.80
CA ARG A 153 -2.78 -9.36 2.46
C ARG A 153 -3.90 -9.64 1.47
N GLU A 154 -3.97 -8.89 0.37
CA GLU A 154 -4.98 -9.09 -0.67
C GLU A 154 -4.88 -10.49 -1.28
N LEU A 155 -3.68 -10.92 -1.64
CA LEU A 155 -3.44 -12.28 -2.15
C LEU A 155 -3.85 -13.36 -1.13
N SER A 156 -3.60 -13.13 0.16
CA SER A 156 -4.02 -14.06 1.21
C SER A 156 -5.55 -14.17 1.28
N LEU A 157 -6.27 -13.05 1.21
CA LEU A 157 -7.74 -13.05 1.19
C LEU A 157 -8.30 -13.77 -0.04
N GLN A 158 -7.67 -13.60 -1.21
CA GLN A 158 -8.06 -14.31 -2.43
C GLN A 158 -7.84 -15.82 -2.33
N ILE A 159 -6.72 -16.25 -1.74
CA ILE A 159 -6.43 -17.67 -1.49
C ILE A 159 -7.44 -18.25 -0.50
N ASP A 160 -7.75 -17.53 0.58
CA ASP A 160 -8.73 -17.96 1.57
C ASP A 160 -10.14 -18.06 0.97
N GLY A 161 -10.52 -17.08 0.14
CA GLY A 161 -11.78 -17.09 -0.61
C GLY A 161 -11.89 -18.30 -1.53
N LEU A 162 -10.88 -18.54 -2.37
CA LEU A 162 -10.83 -19.71 -3.25
C LEU A 162 -10.87 -21.03 -2.47
N ALA A 163 -10.20 -21.10 -1.32
CA ALA A 163 -10.22 -22.28 -0.45
C ALA A 163 -11.62 -22.52 0.16
N GLN A 164 -12.41 -21.47 0.42
CA GLN A 164 -13.81 -21.63 0.82
C GLN A 164 -14.67 -22.10 -0.33
N ASP A 165 -14.54 -21.50 -1.51
CA ASP A 165 -15.31 -21.91 -2.69
C ASP A 165 -15.13 -23.41 -2.99
N PHE A 166 -13.89 -23.90 -2.92
CA PHE A 166 -13.62 -25.35 -3.08
C PHE A 166 -14.26 -26.21 -1.99
N ARG A 167 -14.30 -25.72 -0.74
CA ARG A 167 -14.98 -26.44 0.36
C ARG A 167 -16.48 -26.50 0.12
N ASP A 168 -17.08 -25.37 -0.23
CA ASP A 168 -18.52 -25.26 -0.47
C ASP A 168 -18.94 -26.11 -1.68
N GLU A 169 -18.17 -26.06 -2.78
CA GLU A 169 -18.43 -26.89 -3.96
C GLU A 169 -18.35 -28.39 -3.65
N LYS A 170 -17.39 -28.79 -2.80
CA LYS A 170 -17.28 -30.17 -2.35
C LYS A 170 -18.49 -30.61 -1.53
N VAL A 171 -18.93 -29.77 -0.59
CA VAL A 171 -20.13 -30.05 0.23
C VAL A 171 -21.38 -30.14 -0.64
N MET A 172 -21.54 -29.25 -1.62
CA MET A 172 -22.66 -29.28 -2.56
C MET A 172 -22.67 -30.58 -3.37
N ARG A 173 -21.53 -31.00 -3.92
CA ARG A 173 -21.43 -32.28 -4.66
C ARG A 173 -21.75 -33.50 -3.82
N GLU A 174 -21.28 -33.54 -2.57
CA GLU A 174 -21.60 -34.63 -1.64
C GLU A 174 -23.11 -34.66 -1.34
N GLN A 175 -23.73 -33.50 -1.11
CA GLN A 175 -25.17 -33.40 -0.87
C GLN A 175 -25.99 -33.82 -2.10
N GLU A 176 -25.64 -33.35 -3.29
CA GLU A 176 -26.30 -33.76 -4.55
C GLU A 176 -26.22 -35.27 -4.77
N SER A 177 -25.08 -35.88 -4.45
CA SER A 177 -24.93 -37.34 -4.52
C SER A 177 -25.83 -38.06 -3.54
N ILE A 178 -25.95 -37.58 -2.30
CA ILE A 178 -26.83 -38.15 -1.28
C ILE A 178 -28.31 -38.00 -1.70
N ASP A 179 -28.70 -36.82 -2.17
CA ASP A 179 -30.08 -36.55 -2.61
C ASP A 179 -30.45 -37.42 -3.83
N GLY A 180 -29.51 -37.67 -4.73
CA GLY A 180 -29.65 -38.60 -5.85
C GLY A 180 -29.95 -40.02 -5.37
N LEU A 181 -29.14 -40.53 -4.44
CA LEU A 181 -29.33 -41.87 -3.83
C LEU A 181 -30.66 -41.97 -3.08
N TYR A 182 -31.04 -40.93 -2.34
CA TYR A 182 -32.31 -40.89 -1.61
C TYR A 182 -33.50 -40.96 -2.58
N ARG A 183 -33.44 -40.22 -3.69
CA ARG A 183 -34.49 -40.24 -4.73
C ARG A 183 -34.62 -41.61 -5.39
N GLU A 184 -33.49 -42.25 -5.67
CA GLU A 184 -33.46 -43.62 -6.21
C GLU A 184 -34.09 -44.62 -5.23
N LEU A 185 -33.73 -44.53 -3.95
CA LEU A 185 -34.31 -45.37 -2.90
C LEU A 185 -35.82 -45.16 -2.77
N CYS A 186 -36.30 -43.91 -2.79
CA CYS A 186 -37.73 -43.61 -2.75
C CYS A 186 -38.48 -44.19 -3.95
N SER A 187 -37.90 -44.10 -5.14
CA SER A 187 -38.44 -44.71 -6.36
C SER A 187 -38.55 -46.23 -6.23
N TRP A 188 -37.52 -46.87 -5.67
CA TRP A 188 -37.50 -48.32 -5.44
C TRP A 188 -38.52 -48.78 -4.38
N LEU A 189 -38.63 -48.06 -3.25
CA LEU A 189 -39.56 -48.40 -2.17
C LEU A 189 -41.03 -48.16 -2.53
N SER A 190 -41.31 -47.14 -3.35
CA SER A 190 -42.67 -46.79 -3.79
C SER A 190 -42.73 -46.69 -5.32
N PRO A 191 -42.69 -47.84 -6.03
CA PRO A 191 -42.64 -47.88 -7.49
C PRO A 191 -43.92 -47.36 -8.16
N CYS A 192 -44.99 -47.18 -7.38
CA CYS A 192 -46.25 -46.62 -7.84
C CYS A 192 -46.48 -45.27 -7.17
N ASN A 193 -46.88 -44.26 -7.94
CA ASN A 193 -47.40 -43.02 -7.39
C ASN A 193 -48.85 -43.24 -6.90
N PRO A 194 -49.13 -43.20 -5.58
CA PRO A 194 -50.47 -43.44 -5.06
C PRO A 194 -51.51 -42.43 -5.57
N GLU A 195 -51.12 -41.19 -5.81
CA GLU A 195 -51.98 -40.13 -6.37
C GLU A 195 -52.37 -40.45 -7.80
N MET A 196 -51.40 -40.85 -8.63
CA MET A 196 -51.69 -41.27 -10.01
C MET A 196 -52.61 -42.49 -10.05
N LEU A 197 -52.39 -43.47 -9.17
CA LEU A 197 -53.28 -44.63 -9.04
C LEU A 197 -54.68 -44.24 -8.60
N HIS A 198 -54.80 -43.31 -7.65
CA HIS A 198 -56.07 -42.77 -7.18
C HIS A 198 -56.81 -42.03 -8.31
N LEU A 199 -56.14 -41.10 -9.01
CA LEU A 199 -56.72 -40.36 -10.13
C LEU A 199 -57.16 -41.29 -11.26
N LYS A 200 -56.36 -42.29 -11.60
CA LYS A 200 -56.72 -43.30 -12.60
C LYS A 200 -57.96 -44.09 -12.18
N ALA A 201 -58.07 -44.45 -10.90
CA ALA A 201 -59.24 -45.14 -10.39
C ALA A 201 -60.49 -44.23 -10.38
N CYS A 202 -60.34 -42.97 -9.98
CA CYS A 202 -61.39 -41.95 -10.06
C CYS A 202 -61.84 -41.66 -11.50
N GLY A 203 -60.93 -41.71 -12.47
CA GLY A 203 -61.25 -41.54 -13.90
C GLY A 203 -62.15 -42.63 -14.48
N ASN A 204 -62.21 -43.80 -13.84
CA ASN A 204 -63.14 -44.88 -14.22
C ASN A 204 -64.54 -44.70 -13.61
N HIS A 205 -64.81 -43.60 -12.89
CA HIS A 205 -66.12 -43.36 -12.31
C HIS A 205 -67.15 -43.01 -13.40
N HIS A 206 -68.28 -43.71 -13.37
CA HIS A 206 -69.45 -43.28 -14.12
C HIS A 206 -70.05 -41.99 -13.53
N ASN A 207 -70.75 -41.22 -14.36
CA ASN A 207 -71.38 -39.99 -13.92
C ASN A 207 -72.44 -40.29 -12.83
N GLY A 208 -72.27 -39.71 -11.64
CA GLY A 208 -73.11 -39.97 -10.47
C GLY A 208 -72.56 -41.01 -9.48
N THR A 209 -71.38 -41.58 -9.72
CA THR A 209 -70.65 -42.37 -8.70
C THR A 209 -70.45 -41.54 -7.43
N SER A 210 -70.57 -42.20 -6.27
CA SER A 210 -70.52 -41.61 -4.92
C SER A 210 -71.62 -40.60 -4.59
N ARG A 211 -72.49 -40.22 -5.54
CA ARG A 211 -73.59 -39.26 -5.30
C ARG A 211 -74.59 -39.77 -4.27
N TRP A 212 -74.97 -41.04 -4.34
CA TRP A 212 -75.87 -41.66 -3.35
C TRP A 212 -75.30 -41.60 -1.92
N PHE A 213 -73.97 -41.61 -1.79
CA PHE A 213 -73.28 -41.58 -0.50
C PHE A 213 -73.10 -40.15 0.00
N LEU A 214 -72.66 -39.22 -0.87
CA LEU A 214 -72.42 -37.81 -0.55
C LEU A 214 -73.72 -36.99 -0.39
N GLU A 215 -74.73 -37.24 -1.21
CA GLU A 215 -76.04 -36.57 -1.15
C GLU A 215 -77.07 -37.31 -0.29
N GLY A 216 -76.72 -38.50 0.19
CA GLY A 216 -77.51 -39.29 1.14
C GLY A 216 -76.88 -39.29 2.52
N SER A 217 -76.20 -40.39 2.87
CA SER A 217 -75.68 -40.66 4.21
C SER A 217 -74.70 -39.61 4.73
N LEU A 218 -73.92 -38.97 3.85
CA LEU A 218 -72.95 -37.93 4.19
C LEU A 218 -73.40 -36.51 3.84
N LYS A 219 -74.66 -36.32 3.47
CA LYS A 219 -75.19 -34.98 3.10
C LYS A 219 -74.96 -33.95 4.20
N TRP A 220 -75.16 -34.37 5.46
CA TRP A 220 -74.95 -33.54 6.64
C TRP A 220 -73.48 -33.11 6.79
N LEU A 221 -72.53 -33.97 6.40
CA LEU A 221 -71.09 -33.72 6.49
C LEU A 221 -70.65 -32.71 5.43
N VAL A 222 -71.18 -32.82 4.21
CA VAL A 222 -70.88 -31.90 3.10
C VAL A 222 -71.48 -30.50 3.37
N GLN A 223 -72.63 -30.44 4.04
CA GLN A 223 -73.35 -29.19 4.31
C GLN A 223 -72.83 -28.44 5.56
N ASN A 224 -72.28 -29.14 6.55
CA ASN A 224 -71.73 -28.54 7.78
C ASN A 224 -70.24 -28.16 7.63
N LYS A 225 -69.93 -27.22 6.72
CA LYS A 225 -68.58 -26.64 6.57
C LYS A 225 -68.26 -25.55 7.62
N SER A 226 -68.47 -25.83 8.91
CA SER A 226 -68.02 -24.91 9.98
C SER A 226 -66.79 -25.50 10.67
N ASP A 227 -65.62 -24.89 10.41
CA ASP A 227 -64.32 -24.85 11.11
C ASP A 227 -63.85 -26.00 12.04
N SER A 228 -64.43 -27.19 11.95
CA SER A 228 -64.01 -28.39 12.67
C SER A 228 -63.79 -29.50 11.66
N SER A 229 -62.55 -29.98 11.58
CA SER A 229 -62.12 -31.08 10.73
C SER A 229 -62.83 -32.38 11.11
N ALA A 230 -64.01 -32.61 10.52
CA ALA A 230 -64.74 -33.84 10.70
C ALA A 230 -63.97 -35.00 10.03
N ILE A 231 -63.47 -35.94 10.84
CA ILE A 231 -62.71 -37.10 10.35
C ILE A 231 -63.69 -38.22 9.99
N LEU A 232 -63.70 -38.63 8.72
CA LEU A 232 -64.42 -39.80 8.25
C LEU A 232 -63.49 -41.02 8.25
N LEU A 233 -63.75 -42.00 9.13
CA LEU A 233 -63.03 -43.25 9.17
C LEU A 233 -63.79 -44.34 8.40
N LEU A 234 -63.28 -44.70 7.22
CA LEU A 234 -63.82 -45.79 6.40
C LEU A 234 -63.07 -47.09 6.71
N LYS A 235 -63.75 -48.05 7.34
CA LYS A 235 -63.19 -49.39 7.61
C LYS A 235 -63.67 -50.38 6.55
N GLY A 236 -62.76 -51.21 6.05
CA GLY A 236 -63.06 -52.26 5.08
C GLY A 236 -61.80 -53.02 4.66
N THR A 237 -61.96 -54.25 4.16
CA THR A 237 -60.86 -55.10 3.68
C THR A 237 -60.10 -54.45 2.51
N SER A 238 -58.88 -54.93 2.23
CA SER A 238 -58.11 -54.39 1.10
C SER A 238 -58.89 -54.53 -0.22
N GLY A 239 -58.77 -53.54 -1.12
CA GLY A 239 -59.43 -53.55 -2.43
C GLY A 239 -60.89 -53.09 -2.48
N THR A 240 -61.51 -52.73 -1.35
CA THR A 240 -62.93 -52.30 -1.32
C THR A 240 -63.20 -50.87 -1.81
N GLY A 241 -62.28 -50.24 -2.55
CA GLY A 241 -62.49 -48.90 -3.14
C GLY A 241 -62.59 -47.74 -2.14
N LYS A 242 -62.12 -47.90 -0.90
CA LYS A 242 -62.19 -46.84 0.14
C LYS A 242 -61.51 -45.53 -0.28
N SER A 243 -60.42 -45.65 -1.03
CA SER A 243 -59.65 -44.51 -1.52
C SER A 243 -60.30 -43.82 -2.71
N THR A 244 -61.38 -44.33 -3.28
CA THR A 244 -62.06 -43.78 -4.48
C THR A 244 -63.51 -43.41 -4.19
N LEU A 245 -63.92 -43.35 -2.91
CA LEU A 245 -65.24 -42.87 -2.51
C LEU A 245 -65.35 -41.36 -2.65
#